data_AF-A0A4D6J1F2-F1
#
_entry.id   AF-A0A4D6J1F2-F1
#
_cell.length_a   1.000
_cell.length_b   1.000
_cell.length_c   1.000
_cell.angle_alpha   90.00
_cell.angle_beta   90.00
_cell.angle_gamma   90.00
#
_symmetry.space_group_name_H-M   'P 1'
#
loop_
_entity.id
_entity.type
_entity.pdbx_description
1 polymer ?
#
loop_
_entity_poly.entity_id
_entity_poly.type
_entity_poly.pdbx_seq_one_letter_code
_entity_poly.pdbx_strand_id
1 'polypeptide(L)'
;CVETHKEFNINMAIKTQTITNGLKYSLATGNWGDQKKSMSTKAGVSQVLNRYTYASTLSHLRRCNTPLGREGKIAKPRQLHNTHWGMVCPAETPEGQACGLVKNLSLMAMISVGSYSAPVLEFLEEWGLENLEDNAQSPNLTKVFVNGVWLGVHRDPFSLVNTLRNLRRKGDLGSEVSIVRDIREKEVRVYTDAGRVLRPLFIVEKQHLKLKRQHLRWLQEKWRIEERPIEKPPVDDEQNVEESEGETIAEEEDGKPIIRDGIRMKKKRKPFNWGTLVSDGVIEYLDAEEEETVMICMTPDDLVESRLMSR
;
A
#
# COMPACT_ATOMS: atom_id res chain seq x y z
N CYS A 1 32.48 -2.26 38.85
CA CYS A 1 32.40 -0.86 39.32
C CYS A 1 33.76 -0.42 39.84
N VAL A 2 34.32 0.65 39.27
CA VAL A 2 35.72 1.10 39.46
C VAL A 2 36.04 1.39 40.93
N GLU A 3 35.06 1.80 41.73
CA GLU A 3 35.24 2.08 43.17
C GLU A 3 35.22 0.84 44.08
N THR A 4 34.76 -0.33 43.61
CA THR A 4 34.56 -1.52 44.46
C THR A 4 35.31 -2.77 44.00
N HIS A 5 36.12 -2.69 42.94
CA HIS A 5 36.80 -3.84 42.30
C HIS A 5 35.90 -5.04 41.98
N LYS A 6 34.57 -4.87 41.97
CA LYS A 6 33.61 -5.91 41.61
C LYS A 6 33.38 -5.93 40.10
N GLU A 7 33.36 -7.12 39.53
CA GLU A 7 32.96 -7.34 38.14
C GLU A 7 31.57 -6.73 37.88
N PHE A 8 31.45 -6.00 36.77
CA PHE A 8 30.19 -5.39 36.39
C PHE A 8 29.28 -6.44 35.77
N ASN A 9 28.23 -6.82 36.49
CA ASN A 9 27.23 -7.73 35.99
C ASN A 9 26.10 -6.96 35.31
N ILE A 10 26.02 -7.05 33.98
CA ILE A 10 24.98 -6.41 33.16
C ILE A 10 23.57 -6.82 33.63
N ASN A 11 23.38 -8.07 34.06
CA ASN A 11 22.08 -8.56 34.52
C ASN A 11 21.60 -7.86 35.80
N MET A 12 22.52 -7.35 36.63
CA MET A 12 22.16 -6.58 37.82
C MET A 12 21.82 -5.12 37.51
N ALA A 13 22.30 -4.59 36.38
CA ALA A 13 22.05 -3.21 35.96
C ALA A 13 20.69 -3.06 35.24
N ILE A 14 20.23 -4.09 34.53
CA ILE A 14 18.99 -4.06 33.75
C ILE A 14 17.78 -4.29 34.66
N LYS A 15 16.91 -3.29 34.78
CA LYS A 15 15.63 -3.40 35.48
C LYS A 15 14.51 -3.82 34.51
N THR A 16 14.30 -5.12 34.36
CA THR A 16 13.26 -5.69 33.48
C THR A 16 11.85 -5.20 33.81
N GLN A 17 11.56 -4.95 35.09
CA GLN A 17 10.26 -4.46 35.54
C GLN A 17 9.87 -3.09 34.97
N THR A 18 10.84 -2.24 34.58
CA THR A 18 10.56 -0.91 34.05
C THR A 18 9.75 -0.97 32.77
N ILE A 19 10.13 -1.84 31.83
CA ILE A 19 9.43 -2.00 30.55
C ILE A 19 8.09 -2.71 30.78
N THR A 20 8.09 -3.81 31.53
CA THR A 20 6.88 -4.61 31.79
C THR A 20 5.78 -3.79 32.46
N ASN A 21 6.11 -3.08 33.55
CA ASN A 21 5.13 -2.28 34.27
C ASN A 21 4.73 -1.04 33.47
N GLY A 22 5.68 -0.42 32.74
CA GLY A 22 5.40 0.72 31.87
C GLY A 22 4.42 0.41 30.75
N LEU A 23 4.63 -0.70 30.02
CA LEU A 23 3.72 -1.15 28.96
C LEU A 23 2.36 -1.58 29.51
N LYS A 24 2.35 -2.39 30.58
CA LYS A 24 1.11 -2.83 31.23
C LYS A 24 0.27 -1.63 31.66
N TYR A 25 0.88 -0.63 32.29
CA TYR A 25 0.19 0.58 32.70
C TYR A 25 -0.35 1.39 31.51
N SER A 26 0.48 1.65 30.51
CA SER A 26 0.11 2.50 29.35
C SER A 26 -1.02 1.88 28.53
N LEU A 27 -0.98 0.56 28.32
CA LEU A 27 -2.02 -0.18 27.59
C LEU A 27 -3.31 -0.32 28.40
N ALA A 28 -3.23 -0.55 29.72
CA ALA A 28 -4.40 -0.71 30.58
C ALA A 28 -5.14 0.61 30.84
N THR A 29 -4.40 1.71 31.02
CA THR A 29 -4.98 3.03 31.34
C THR A 29 -5.25 3.89 30.10
N GLY A 30 -4.60 3.59 28.98
CA GLY A 30 -4.65 4.42 27.77
C GLY A 30 -3.88 5.74 27.89
N ASN A 31 -3.12 5.93 28.97
CA ASN A 31 -2.25 7.08 29.18
C ASN A 31 -0.83 6.78 28.70
N TRP A 32 -0.44 7.38 27.59
CA TRP A 32 0.89 7.22 27.01
C TRP A 32 1.79 8.39 27.44
N GLY A 33 2.82 8.08 28.24
CA GLY A 33 3.81 9.04 28.72
C GLY A 33 4.38 8.68 30.09
N ASP A 34 5.27 9.53 30.62
CA ASP A 34 5.82 9.36 31.95
C ASP A 34 4.73 9.57 33.02
N GLN A 35 4.56 8.59 33.91
CA GLN A 35 3.61 8.63 35.03
C GLN A 35 3.84 9.85 35.93
N LYS A 36 5.08 10.33 36.04
CA LYS A 36 5.43 11.49 36.87
C LYS A 36 5.07 12.83 36.21
N LYS A 37 4.84 12.85 34.89
CA LYS A 37 4.54 14.05 34.10
C LYS A 37 3.16 13.95 33.44
N SER A 38 2.11 13.96 34.28
CA SER A 38 0.72 13.80 33.85
C SER A 38 0.22 14.87 32.86
N MET A 39 0.85 16.05 32.75
CA MET A 39 0.42 17.07 31.79
C MET A 39 0.82 16.76 30.34
N SER A 40 1.82 15.90 30.12
CA SER A 40 2.30 15.55 28.77
C SER A 40 1.74 14.22 28.25
N THR A 41 0.86 13.57 28.99
CA THR A 41 0.35 12.24 28.62
C THR A 41 -0.72 12.36 27.54
N LYS A 42 -0.60 11.53 26.50
CA LYS A 42 -1.68 11.37 25.51
C LYS A 42 -2.66 10.33 26.03
N ALA A 43 -3.84 10.79 26.44
CA ALA A 43 -4.92 9.93 26.90
C ALA A 43 -5.76 9.38 25.73
N GLY A 44 -6.31 8.19 25.91
CA GLY A 44 -7.33 7.62 25.01
C GLY A 44 -6.80 6.91 23.76
N VAL A 45 -5.49 6.63 23.71
CA VAL A 45 -4.86 5.81 22.64
C VAL A 45 -5.25 4.34 22.77
N SER A 46 -5.25 3.81 24.00
CA SER A 46 -5.82 2.48 24.31
C SER A 46 -7.21 2.67 24.91
N GLN A 47 -8.14 1.79 24.52
CA GLN A 47 -9.52 1.79 24.98
C GLN A 47 -9.99 0.35 25.21
N VAL A 48 -10.90 0.16 26.17
CA VAL A 48 -11.54 -1.14 26.39
C VAL A 48 -12.42 -1.48 25.20
N LEU A 49 -12.18 -2.65 24.59
CA LEU A 49 -12.93 -3.12 23.42
C LEU A 49 -14.44 -3.22 23.72
N ASN A 50 -15.25 -2.59 22.88
CA ASN A 50 -16.69 -2.65 22.94
C ASN A 50 -17.18 -4.01 22.38
N ARG A 51 -17.92 -4.77 23.20
CA ARG A 51 -18.41 -6.12 22.88
C ARG A 51 -19.94 -6.27 23.02
N TYR A 52 -20.71 -5.19 22.88
CA TYR A 52 -22.19 -5.28 22.95
C TYR A 52 -22.77 -6.15 21.82
N THR A 53 -22.26 -5.99 20.60
CA THR A 53 -22.62 -6.79 19.43
C THR A 53 -21.38 -7.09 18.57
N TYR A 54 -21.49 -8.08 17.69
CA TYR A 54 -20.43 -8.40 16.74
C TYR A 54 -20.05 -7.19 15.88
N ALA A 55 -21.06 -6.49 15.33
CA ALA A 55 -20.85 -5.27 14.54
C ALA A 55 -20.18 -4.15 15.35
N SER A 56 -20.57 -3.95 16.62
CA SER A 56 -19.94 -2.95 17.49
C SER A 56 -18.45 -3.22 17.71
N THR A 57 -18.07 -4.50 17.76
CA THR A 57 -16.68 -4.92 17.94
C THR A 57 -15.86 -4.56 16.70
N LEU A 58 -16.38 -4.87 15.50
CA LEU A 58 -15.72 -4.55 14.24
C LEU A 58 -15.59 -3.04 14.02
N SER A 59 -16.65 -2.28 14.27
CA SER A 59 -16.64 -0.81 14.21
C SER A 59 -15.56 -0.25 15.14
N HIS A 60 -15.49 -0.74 16.38
CA HIS A 60 -14.53 -0.22 17.36
C HIS A 60 -13.07 -0.45 16.96
N LEU A 61 -12.77 -1.56 16.29
CA LEU A 61 -11.42 -1.85 15.77
C LEU A 61 -11.00 -0.93 14.61
N ARG A 62 -11.95 -0.36 13.87
CA ARG A 62 -11.70 0.49 12.69
C ARG A 62 -11.80 1.99 12.98
N ARG A 63 -11.85 2.36 14.26
CA ARG A 63 -12.05 3.72 14.72
C ARG A 63 -10.74 4.53 14.67
N CYS A 64 -10.78 5.68 14.03
CA CYS A 64 -9.75 6.70 14.05
C CYS A 64 -10.19 7.88 14.94
N ASN A 65 -9.30 8.33 15.83
CA ASN A 65 -9.56 9.46 16.71
C ASN A 65 -8.69 10.66 16.35
N THR A 66 -9.31 11.80 16.12
CA THR A 66 -8.61 13.05 15.86
C THR A 66 -8.07 13.60 17.19
N PRO A 67 -6.77 13.96 17.31
CA PRO A 67 -6.15 14.39 18.57
C PRO A 67 -6.50 15.85 18.92
N LEU A 68 -7.80 16.17 18.93
CA LEU A 68 -8.32 17.49 19.27
C LEU A 68 -9.17 17.41 20.54
N GLY A 69 -9.08 18.46 21.35
CA GLY A 69 -9.91 18.61 22.53
C GLY A 69 -11.39 18.64 22.16
N ARG A 70 -12.21 17.87 22.87
CA ARG A 70 -13.67 17.78 22.64
C ARG A 70 -14.41 19.07 23.00
N GLU A 71 -13.80 19.91 23.82
CA GLU A 71 -14.33 21.20 24.30
C GLU A 71 -14.30 22.28 23.21
N GLY A 72 -13.44 22.14 22.20
CA GLY A 72 -13.34 23.09 21.09
C GLY A 72 -14.54 23.01 20.15
N LYS A 73 -15.25 24.12 19.97
CA LYS A 73 -16.29 24.31 18.94
C LYS A 73 -15.73 24.60 17.55
N ILE A 74 -14.53 24.11 17.25
CA ILE A 74 -13.91 24.31 15.94
C ILE A 74 -14.62 23.38 14.95
N ALA A 75 -15.34 23.95 14.00
CA ALA A 75 -16.17 23.20 13.06
C ALA A 75 -15.37 22.50 11.95
N LYS A 76 -14.29 23.13 11.45
CA LYS A 76 -13.52 22.64 10.29
C LYS A 76 -13.10 21.14 10.37
N PRO A 77 -12.47 20.64 11.45
CA PRO A 77 -12.06 19.23 11.53
C PRO A 77 -13.23 18.26 11.70
N ARG A 78 -14.41 18.76 12.10
CA ARG A 78 -15.63 17.97 12.31
C ARG A 78 -16.48 17.86 11.04
N GLN A 79 -16.34 18.82 10.13
CA GLN A 79 -17.05 18.79 8.86
C GLN A 79 -16.55 17.64 7.98
N LEU A 80 -17.48 17.05 7.24
CA LEU A 80 -17.14 16.08 6.21
C LEU A 80 -16.39 16.81 5.09
N HIS A 81 -15.20 16.32 4.76
CA HIS A 81 -14.38 16.82 3.68
C HIS A 81 -14.41 15.85 2.49
N ASN A 82 -14.27 16.37 1.28
CA ASN A 82 -14.36 15.55 0.05
C ASN A 82 -13.27 14.47 -0.01
N THR A 83 -12.09 14.73 0.55
CA THR A 83 -11.00 13.75 0.65
C THR A 83 -11.32 12.55 1.54
N HIS A 84 -12.44 12.55 2.28
CA HIS A 84 -12.88 11.37 3.01
C HIS A 84 -13.50 10.29 2.10
N TRP A 85 -13.91 10.65 0.88
CA TRP A 85 -14.67 9.77 0.01
C TRP A 85 -13.89 8.48 -0.28
N GLY A 86 -14.55 7.33 -0.04
CA GLY A 86 -13.93 6.01 -0.24
C GLY A 86 -12.96 5.56 0.86
N MET A 87 -12.54 6.45 1.77
CA MET A 87 -11.57 6.12 2.84
C MET A 87 -12.20 6.05 4.23
N VAL A 88 -13.17 6.92 4.50
CA VAL A 88 -13.85 7.05 5.78
C VAL A 88 -15.36 6.95 5.56
N CYS A 89 -16.07 6.29 6.48
CA CYS A 89 -17.52 6.24 6.47
C CYS A 89 -18.10 7.64 6.78
N PRO A 90 -18.91 8.23 5.89
CA PRO A 90 -19.46 9.57 6.12
C PRO A 90 -20.57 9.60 7.18
N ALA A 91 -21.23 8.46 7.43
CA ALA A 91 -22.37 8.37 8.34
C ALA A 91 -21.98 7.94 9.76
N GLU A 92 -20.91 7.15 9.91
CA GLU A 92 -20.58 6.50 11.17
C GLU A 92 -19.71 7.39 12.06
N THR A 93 -20.36 8.29 12.79
CA THR A 93 -19.75 9.14 13.84
C THR A 93 -20.65 9.14 15.08
N PRO A 94 -20.10 9.19 16.31
CA PRO A 94 -20.90 9.37 17.51
C PRO A 94 -21.60 10.73 17.49
N GLU A 95 -22.77 10.79 18.12
CA GLU A 95 -23.48 12.05 18.39
C GLU A 95 -22.78 12.86 19.50
N GLY A 96 -22.99 14.17 19.52
CA GLY A 96 -22.52 15.07 20.57
C GLY A 96 -21.08 15.57 20.36
N GLN A 97 -20.33 15.73 21.45
CA GLN A 97 -19.04 16.43 21.46
C GLN A 97 -17.93 15.73 20.64
N ALA A 98 -18.09 14.44 20.33
CA ALA A 98 -17.15 13.68 19.52
C ALA A 98 -17.52 13.64 18.03
N CYS A 99 -18.64 14.27 17.64
CA CYS A 99 -19.11 14.28 16.25
C CYS A 99 -18.04 14.86 15.31
N GLY A 100 -17.69 14.08 14.28
CA GLY A 100 -16.68 14.39 13.27
C GLY A 100 -15.23 14.25 13.75
N LEU A 101 -14.97 14.09 15.06
CA LEU A 101 -13.62 13.83 15.60
C LEU A 101 -13.29 12.34 15.61
N VAL A 102 -14.31 11.52 15.86
CA VAL A 102 -14.23 10.07 15.79
C VAL A 102 -14.77 9.62 14.45
N LYS A 103 -13.93 8.97 13.66
CA LYS A 103 -14.21 8.52 12.30
C LYS A 103 -14.00 7.02 12.21
N ASN A 104 -14.69 6.34 11.30
CA ASN A 104 -14.50 4.91 11.05
C ASN A 104 -14.02 4.69 9.62
N LEU A 105 -13.04 3.81 9.42
CA LEU A 105 -12.53 3.48 8.10
C LEU A 105 -13.59 2.79 7.23
N SER A 106 -13.59 3.10 5.93
CA SER A 106 -14.47 2.45 4.95
C SER A 106 -14.12 0.97 4.78
N LEU A 107 -15.03 0.16 4.22
CA LEU A 107 -14.79 -1.29 4.07
C LEU A 107 -13.46 -1.63 3.37
N MET A 108 -13.15 -0.95 2.26
CA MET A 108 -11.97 -1.22 1.44
C MET A 108 -10.75 -0.36 1.82
N ALA A 109 -10.85 0.51 2.83
CA ALA A 109 -9.72 1.30 3.29
C ALA A 109 -8.65 0.43 3.95
N MET A 110 -7.40 0.56 3.49
CA MET A 110 -6.20 -0.06 4.05
C MET A 110 -5.28 1.02 4.60
N ILE A 111 -4.55 0.73 5.67
CA ILE A 111 -3.53 1.65 6.21
C ILE A 111 -2.18 1.18 5.71
N SER A 112 -1.37 2.07 5.13
CA SER A 112 0.00 1.72 4.73
C SER A 112 0.83 1.36 5.96
N VAL A 113 1.56 0.25 5.86
CA VAL A 113 2.51 -0.18 6.90
C VAL A 113 3.90 0.44 6.70
N GLY A 114 4.12 1.00 5.52
CA GLY A 114 5.38 1.60 5.11
C GLY A 114 6.29 0.59 4.41
N SER A 115 7.16 1.10 3.54
CA SER A 115 8.13 0.29 2.80
C SER A 115 9.49 0.99 2.77
N TYR A 116 10.54 0.20 2.60
CA TYR A 116 11.89 0.74 2.45
C TYR A 116 11.96 1.67 1.24
N SER A 117 12.49 2.87 1.44
CA SER A 117 12.66 3.85 0.37
C SER A 117 13.89 3.57 -0.51
N ALA A 118 14.85 2.75 -0.05
CA ALA A 118 16.09 2.49 -0.77
C ALA A 118 15.90 2.03 -2.24
N PRO A 119 14.99 1.08 -2.56
CA PRO A 119 14.75 0.69 -3.96
C PRO A 119 14.22 1.84 -4.84
N VAL A 120 13.46 2.76 -4.25
CA VAL A 120 12.97 3.95 -4.95
C VAL A 120 14.11 4.92 -5.19
N LEU A 121 14.99 5.12 -4.20
CA LEU A 121 16.16 6.00 -4.31
C LEU A 121 17.14 5.49 -5.36
N GLU A 122 17.52 4.21 -5.29
CA GLU A 122 18.42 3.55 -6.24
C GLU A 122 17.88 3.66 -7.68
N PHE A 123 16.59 3.36 -7.88
CA PHE A 123 15.96 3.52 -9.19
C PHE A 123 16.01 4.96 -9.70
N LEU A 124 15.75 5.95 -8.84
CA LEU A 124 15.75 7.35 -9.22
C LEU A 124 17.17 7.87 -9.55
N GLU A 125 18.18 7.44 -8.81
CA GLU A 125 19.58 7.75 -9.08
C GLU A 125 20.03 7.13 -10.42
N GLU A 126 19.71 5.86 -10.67
CA GLU A 126 20.04 5.17 -11.92
C GLU A 126 19.31 5.74 -13.15
N TRP A 127 18.08 6.22 -12.98
CA TRP A 127 17.29 6.82 -14.07
C TRP A 127 17.86 8.17 -14.54
N GLY A 128 18.71 8.80 -13.74
CA GLY A 128 19.38 10.05 -14.08
C GLY A 128 18.67 11.29 -13.53
N LEU A 129 18.39 11.30 -12.22
CA LEU A 129 18.08 12.56 -11.53
C LEU A 129 19.29 13.51 -11.63
N GLU A 130 19.03 14.75 -12.01
CA GLU A 130 20.04 15.81 -12.06
C GLU A 130 20.06 16.57 -10.72
N ASN A 131 21.25 16.99 -10.28
CA ASN A 131 21.36 17.88 -9.12
C ASN A 131 20.81 19.27 -9.44
N LEU A 132 20.23 19.92 -8.43
CA LEU A 132 19.66 21.26 -8.57
C LEU A 132 20.74 22.31 -8.86
N GLU A 133 21.88 22.23 -8.17
CA GLU A 133 22.93 23.25 -8.22
C GLU A 133 23.44 23.47 -9.65
N ASP A 134 23.51 22.39 -10.42
CA ASP A 134 23.99 22.41 -11.81
C ASP A 134 22.96 23.01 -12.80
N ASN A 135 21.69 23.11 -12.40
CA ASN A 135 20.56 23.30 -13.32
C ASN A 135 19.53 24.36 -12.89
N ALA A 136 19.87 25.21 -11.92
CA ALA A 136 18.95 26.21 -11.35
C ALA A 136 18.33 27.18 -12.39
N GLN A 137 18.92 27.30 -13.58
CA GLN A 137 18.45 28.22 -14.64
C GLN A 137 17.51 27.59 -15.69
N SER A 138 17.29 26.27 -15.65
CA SER A 138 16.48 25.58 -16.68
C SER A 138 14.98 25.64 -16.35
N PRO A 139 14.13 26.28 -17.19
CA PRO A 139 12.72 26.55 -16.86
C PRO A 139 11.79 25.32 -16.95
N ASN A 140 12.24 24.24 -17.60
CA ASN A 140 11.42 23.04 -17.89
C ASN A 140 11.81 21.83 -17.03
N LEU A 141 12.25 22.07 -15.80
CA LEU A 141 12.61 21.01 -14.87
C LEU A 141 11.48 20.74 -13.88
N THR A 142 11.28 19.46 -13.60
CA THR A 142 10.32 18.98 -12.60
C THR A 142 11.09 18.49 -11.39
N LYS A 143 10.73 18.98 -10.20
CA LYS A 143 11.37 18.58 -8.94
C LYS A 143 10.88 17.20 -8.54
N VAL A 144 11.77 16.37 -7.99
CA VAL A 144 11.43 15.03 -7.51
C VAL A 144 11.68 14.94 -6.01
N PHE A 145 10.62 14.61 -5.27
CA PHE A 145 10.64 14.44 -3.82
C PHE A 145 10.35 13.00 -3.43
N VAL A 146 11.06 12.49 -2.43
CA VAL A 146 10.78 11.20 -1.80
C VAL A 146 10.63 11.42 -0.30
N ASN A 147 9.45 11.12 0.25
CA ASN A 147 9.11 11.34 1.68
C ASN A 147 9.44 12.77 2.15
N GLY A 148 9.16 13.76 1.30
CA GLY A 148 9.44 15.18 1.55
C GLY A 148 10.89 15.62 1.36
N VAL A 149 11.83 14.70 1.13
CA VAL A 149 13.22 15.02 0.78
C VAL A 149 13.32 15.34 -0.70
N TRP A 150 13.80 16.52 -1.04
CA TRP A 150 14.11 16.88 -2.42
C TRP A 150 15.40 16.17 -2.86
N LEU A 151 15.30 15.24 -3.82
CA LEU A 151 16.45 14.50 -4.32
C LEU A 151 17.11 15.18 -5.52
N GLY A 152 16.31 15.72 -6.44
CA GLY A 152 16.84 16.31 -7.65
C GLY A 152 15.76 16.79 -8.60
N VAL A 153 16.15 16.98 -9.85
CA VAL A 153 15.28 17.45 -10.92
C VAL A 153 15.32 16.50 -12.11
N HIS A 154 14.20 16.41 -12.83
CA HIS A 154 14.07 15.56 -14.00
C HIS A 154 13.41 16.32 -15.15
N ARG A 155 13.91 16.12 -16.39
CA ARG A 155 13.43 16.80 -17.61
C ARG A 155 12.15 16.18 -18.17
N ASP A 156 12.01 14.85 -18.06
CA ASP A 156 10.84 14.11 -18.55
C ASP A 156 10.08 13.40 -17.40
N PRO A 157 9.27 14.13 -16.62
CA PRO A 157 8.50 13.52 -15.54
C PRO A 157 7.41 12.55 -16.03
N PHE A 158 7.00 12.61 -17.30
CA PHE A 158 5.95 11.74 -17.81
C PHE A 158 6.44 10.30 -17.92
N SER A 159 7.60 10.10 -18.55
CA SER A 159 8.20 8.77 -18.66
C SER A 159 8.59 8.23 -17.28
N LEU A 160 9.16 9.07 -16.41
CA LEU A 160 9.52 8.69 -15.04
C LEU A 160 8.32 8.13 -14.26
N VAL A 161 7.20 8.86 -14.22
CA VAL A 161 5.99 8.44 -13.48
C VAL A 161 5.37 7.18 -14.08
N ASN A 162 5.37 7.05 -15.40
CA ASN A 162 4.88 5.83 -16.06
C ASN A 162 5.73 4.62 -15.71
N THR A 163 7.06 4.77 -15.68
CA THR A 163 7.97 3.69 -15.27
C THR A 163 7.75 3.31 -13.80
N LEU A 164 7.69 4.28 -12.89
CA LEU A 164 7.42 4.03 -11.47
C LEU A 164 6.08 3.30 -11.25
N ARG A 165 5.02 3.72 -11.93
CA ARG A 165 3.71 3.04 -11.87
C ARG A 165 3.80 1.62 -12.43
N ASN A 166 4.56 1.40 -13.50
CA ASN A 166 4.76 0.06 -14.05
C ASN A 166 5.55 -0.85 -13.10
N LEU A 167 6.57 -0.34 -12.42
CA LEU A 167 7.30 -1.08 -11.37
C LEU A 167 6.38 -1.44 -10.20
N ARG A 168 5.53 -0.51 -9.75
CA ARG A 168 4.49 -0.77 -8.73
C ARG A 168 3.52 -1.87 -9.17
N ARG A 169 3.08 -1.83 -10.43
CA ARG A 169 2.11 -2.80 -11.01
C ARG A 169 2.70 -4.18 -11.25
N LYS A 170 4.02 -4.31 -11.42
CA LYS A 170 4.73 -5.58 -11.55
C LYS A 170 5.11 -6.19 -10.20
N GLY A 171 5.05 -5.40 -9.13
CA GLY A 171 5.45 -5.79 -7.78
C GLY A 171 6.92 -5.57 -7.46
N ASP A 172 7.67 -4.88 -8.34
CA ASP A 172 9.07 -4.48 -8.09
C ASP A 172 9.13 -3.38 -7.01
N LEU A 173 8.13 -2.49 -7.01
CA LEU A 173 7.87 -1.54 -5.93
C LEU A 173 6.66 -1.99 -5.10
N GLY A 174 6.69 -1.67 -3.81
CA GLY A 174 5.57 -1.97 -2.91
C GLY A 174 4.27 -1.35 -3.41
N SER A 175 3.17 -2.12 -3.37
CA SER A 175 1.85 -1.67 -3.85
C SER A 175 1.30 -0.45 -3.08
N GLU A 176 1.87 -0.15 -1.91
CA GLU A 176 1.51 0.99 -1.06
C GLU A 176 2.24 2.28 -1.43
N VAL A 177 3.28 2.23 -2.27
CA VAL A 177 4.05 3.42 -2.66
C VAL A 177 3.13 4.35 -3.45
N SER A 178 2.99 5.60 -3.00
CA SER A 178 2.20 6.63 -3.70
C SER A 178 3.07 7.44 -4.63
N ILE A 179 2.53 7.73 -5.82
CA ILE A 179 3.25 8.42 -6.90
C ILE A 179 2.35 9.55 -7.40
N VAL A 180 2.68 10.77 -7.01
CA VAL A 180 1.91 11.98 -7.31
C VAL A 180 2.69 12.83 -8.32
N ARG A 181 2.02 13.27 -9.37
CA ARG A 181 2.59 14.24 -10.34
C ARG A 181 1.74 15.50 -10.36
N ASP A 182 2.24 16.54 -9.72
CA ASP A 182 1.66 17.88 -9.78
C ASP A 182 2.20 18.62 -11.01
N ILE A 183 1.33 18.77 -12.01
CA ILE A 183 1.67 19.44 -13.27
C ILE A 183 1.79 20.96 -13.07
N ARG A 184 1.04 21.54 -12.13
CA ARG A 184 1.01 23.00 -11.92
C ARG A 184 2.26 23.47 -11.20
N GLU A 185 2.62 22.79 -10.12
CA GLU A 185 3.80 23.12 -9.31
C GLU A 185 5.10 22.55 -9.90
N LYS A 186 5.01 21.72 -10.96
CA LYS A 186 6.12 21.00 -11.56
C LYS A 186 6.86 20.14 -10.53
N GLU A 187 6.11 19.29 -9.83
CA GLU A 187 6.65 18.40 -8.79
C GLU A 187 6.17 16.96 -8.99
N VAL A 188 7.08 16.01 -8.79
CA VAL A 188 6.77 14.59 -8.61
C VAL A 188 7.08 14.28 -7.16
N ARG A 189 6.08 13.76 -6.43
CA ARG A 189 6.22 13.37 -5.03
C ARG A 189 5.97 11.88 -4.91
N VAL A 190 6.89 11.18 -4.26
CA VAL A 190 6.79 9.75 -3.98
C VAL A 190 6.78 9.54 -2.48
N TYR A 191 5.80 8.78 -1.99
CA TYR A 191 5.66 8.49 -0.56
C TYR A 191 5.73 6.98 -0.32
N THR A 192 6.64 6.58 0.57
CA THR A 192 6.81 5.20 1.06
C THR A 192 6.46 5.06 2.55
N ASP A 193 6.08 6.16 3.19
CA ASP A 193 5.78 6.23 4.62
C ASP A 193 4.53 5.44 5.03
N ALA A 194 4.50 5.05 6.32
CA ALA A 194 3.38 4.38 6.96
C ALA A 194 2.28 5.37 7.39
N GLY A 195 1.07 4.87 7.60
CA GLY A 195 -0.07 5.65 8.13
C GLY A 195 -0.92 6.37 7.08
N ARG A 196 -0.63 6.18 5.79
CA ARG A 196 -1.49 6.68 4.69
C ARG A 196 -2.70 5.77 4.55
N VAL A 197 -3.86 6.34 4.22
CA VAL A 197 -5.07 5.57 3.95
C VAL A 197 -5.16 5.31 2.45
N LEU A 198 -5.26 4.05 2.09
CA LEU A 198 -5.27 3.54 0.73
C LEU A 198 -6.64 2.96 0.41
N ARG A 199 -7.07 3.04 -0.84
CA ARG A 199 -8.18 2.22 -1.34
C ARG A 199 -7.84 1.57 -2.69
N PRO A 200 -8.24 0.32 -2.89
CA PRO A 200 -8.03 -0.37 -4.16
C PRO A 200 -9.04 0.08 -5.22
N LEU A 201 -8.56 0.37 -6.43
CA LEU A 201 -9.37 0.70 -7.60
C LEU A 201 -8.92 -0.13 -8.81
N PHE A 202 -9.83 -0.31 -9.77
CA PHE A 202 -9.49 -0.98 -11.03
C PHE A 202 -8.72 -0.04 -11.96
N ILE A 203 -7.71 -0.59 -12.64
CA ILE A 203 -6.95 0.16 -13.63
C ILE A 203 -7.70 0.20 -14.96
N VAL A 204 -7.69 1.38 -15.59
CA VAL A 204 -8.21 1.62 -16.94
C VAL A 204 -7.05 1.91 -17.88
N GLU A 205 -6.98 1.21 -19.01
CA GLU A 205 -6.02 1.44 -20.09
C GLU A 205 -6.77 1.69 -21.40
N LYS A 206 -6.47 2.80 -22.09
CA LYS A 206 -7.10 3.17 -23.37
C LYS A 206 -8.63 3.09 -23.32
N GLN A 207 -9.24 3.70 -22.30
CA GLN A 207 -10.69 3.67 -22.05
C GLN A 207 -11.28 2.26 -21.83
N HIS A 208 -10.48 1.23 -21.55
CA HIS A 208 -10.95 -0.12 -21.24
C HIS A 208 -10.50 -0.55 -19.85
N LEU A 209 -11.38 -1.23 -19.11
CA LEU A 209 -11.00 -1.86 -17.85
C LEU A 209 -9.97 -2.96 -18.11
N LYS A 210 -8.92 -2.98 -17.29
CA LYS A 210 -7.92 -4.05 -17.32
C LYS A 210 -8.45 -5.37 -16.75
N LEU A 211 -9.47 -5.29 -15.90
CA LEU A 211 -10.21 -6.45 -15.43
C LEU A 211 -10.95 -7.11 -16.59
N LYS A 212 -10.64 -8.38 -16.87
CA LYS A 212 -11.27 -9.18 -17.91
C LYS A 212 -12.16 -10.27 -17.32
N ARG A 213 -13.12 -10.76 -18.10
CA ARG A 213 -13.96 -11.94 -17.72
C ARG A 213 -13.14 -13.17 -17.34
N GLN A 214 -11.95 -13.33 -17.93
CA GLN A 214 -11.03 -14.41 -17.59
C GLN A 214 -10.54 -14.33 -16.13
N HIS A 215 -10.25 -13.13 -15.62
CA HIS A 215 -9.86 -12.95 -14.21
C HIS A 215 -11.00 -13.36 -13.27
N LEU A 216 -12.26 -13.08 -13.64
CA LEU A 216 -13.43 -13.48 -12.85
C LEU A 216 -13.56 -15.01 -12.78
N ARG A 217 -13.34 -15.71 -13.90
CA ARG A 217 -13.31 -17.18 -13.92
C ARG A 217 -12.23 -17.73 -13.01
N TRP A 218 -11.01 -17.19 -13.09
CA TRP A 218 -9.90 -17.60 -12.22
C TRP A 218 -10.18 -17.34 -10.73
N LEU A 219 -10.86 -16.24 -10.38
CA LEU A 219 -11.25 -15.98 -8.99
C LEU A 219 -12.31 -16.97 -8.49
N GLN A 220 -13.28 -17.32 -9.34
CA GLN A 220 -14.30 -18.31 -9.01
C GLN A 220 -13.71 -19.70 -8.81
N GLU A 221 -12.76 -20.08 -9.68
CA GLU A 221 -12.03 -21.35 -9.61
C GLU A 221 -10.97 -21.35 -8.50
N LYS A 222 -10.50 -20.17 -8.06
CA LYS A 222 -9.38 -19.92 -7.13
C LYS A 222 -7.99 -20.29 -7.67
N TRP A 223 -7.87 -20.57 -8.96
CA TRP A 223 -6.59 -20.87 -9.62
C TRP A 223 -6.57 -20.35 -11.06
N ARG A 224 -5.35 -20.14 -11.58
CA ARG A 224 -5.08 -19.91 -12.99
C ARG A 224 -4.13 -20.97 -13.54
N ILE A 225 -4.18 -21.21 -14.84
CA ILE A 225 -3.19 -22.03 -15.55
C ILE A 225 -2.07 -21.11 -16.01
N GLU A 226 -0.86 -21.38 -15.57
CA GLU A 226 0.34 -20.83 -16.19
C GLU A 226 1.00 -21.88 -17.07
N GLU A 227 1.32 -21.50 -18.30
CA GLU A 227 2.17 -22.26 -19.19
C GLU A 227 3.62 -21.85 -18.93
N ARG A 228 4.48 -22.80 -18.60
CA ARG A 228 5.92 -22.57 -18.38
C ARG A 228 6.74 -23.43 -19.34
N PRO A 229 7.87 -22.93 -19.87
CA PRO A 229 8.80 -23.75 -20.63
C PRO A 229 9.33 -24.90 -19.75
N ILE A 230 9.48 -26.10 -20.32
CA ILE A 230 10.25 -27.16 -19.69
C ILE A 230 11.73 -26.80 -19.85
N GLU A 231 12.35 -26.33 -18.78
CA GLU A 231 13.81 -26.27 -18.69
C GLU A 231 14.34 -27.71 -18.71
N LYS A 232 15.19 -28.04 -19.69
CA LYS A 232 15.92 -29.31 -19.64
C LYS A 232 16.91 -29.20 -18.49
N PRO A 233 16.96 -30.17 -17.56
CA PRO A 233 18.01 -30.18 -16.54
C PRO A 233 19.39 -30.20 -17.22
N PRO A 234 20.42 -29.61 -16.59
CA PRO A 234 21.81 -29.84 -17.00
C PRO A 234 22.06 -31.34 -17.11
N VAL A 235 22.82 -31.74 -18.13
CA VAL A 235 22.94 -33.12 -18.66
C VAL A 235 23.45 -34.17 -17.64
N ASP A 236 23.80 -33.78 -16.42
CA ASP A 236 24.50 -34.64 -15.45
C ASP A 236 23.62 -35.20 -14.31
N ASP A 237 22.35 -34.76 -14.15
CA ASP A 237 21.47 -35.22 -13.05
C ASP A 237 20.19 -35.91 -13.56
N GLU A 238 20.32 -37.13 -14.08
CA GLU A 238 19.17 -37.98 -14.47
C GLU A 238 18.44 -38.65 -13.28
N GLN A 239 18.82 -38.37 -12.03
CA GLN A 239 18.36 -39.19 -10.89
C GLN A 239 17.46 -38.51 -9.85
N ASN A 240 17.05 -37.24 -10.01
CA ASN A 240 16.04 -36.66 -9.11
C ASN A 240 15.19 -35.58 -9.82
N VAL A 241 14.15 -36.01 -10.54
CA VAL A 241 13.05 -35.11 -10.89
C VAL A 241 11.97 -35.31 -9.84
N GLU A 242 12.00 -34.50 -8.77
CA GLU A 242 10.83 -34.39 -7.90
C GLU A 242 9.68 -33.81 -8.72
N GLU A 243 8.70 -34.66 -9.07
CA GLU A 243 7.44 -34.21 -9.65
C GLU A 243 6.72 -33.32 -8.62
N SER A 244 6.84 -32.00 -8.78
CA SER A 244 6.11 -31.05 -7.95
C SER A 244 4.61 -31.30 -8.15
N GLU A 245 3.90 -31.64 -7.07
CA GLU A 245 2.46 -31.93 -7.10
C GLU A 245 1.67 -30.86 -7.90
N GLY A 246 0.93 -31.31 -8.92
CA GLY A 246 0.03 -30.46 -9.73
C GLY A 246 0.61 -29.88 -11.03
N GLU A 247 1.78 -30.32 -11.48
CA GLU A 247 2.29 -30.06 -12.83
C GLU A 247 1.82 -31.13 -13.81
N THR A 248 1.20 -30.74 -14.93
CA THR A 248 0.90 -31.65 -16.05
C THR A 248 1.58 -31.16 -17.33
N ILE A 249 1.89 -32.10 -18.22
CA ILE A 249 2.35 -31.75 -19.57
C ILE A 249 1.21 -31.01 -20.26
N ALA A 250 1.51 -29.84 -20.84
CA ALA A 250 0.51 -29.06 -21.52
C ALA A 250 0.10 -29.80 -22.79
N GLU A 251 -1.07 -30.43 -22.84
CA GLU A 251 -1.60 -31.04 -24.07
C GLU A 251 -2.64 -30.10 -24.74
N GLU A 252 -2.67 -30.10 -26.08
CA GLU A 252 -3.76 -29.59 -26.93
C GLU A 252 -5.03 -30.44 -26.74
N GLU A 253 -6.20 -29.99 -27.24
CA GLU A 253 -7.45 -30.77 -27.18
C GLU A 253 -7.32 -32.17 -27.83
N ASP A 254 -6.34 -32.36 -28.71
CA ASP A 254 -6.00 -33.62 -29.39
C ASP A 254 -4.95 -34.48 -28.66
N GLY A 255 -4.57 -34.15 -27.41
CA GLY A 255 -3.59 -34.92 -26.63
C GLY A 255 -2.12 -34.74 -27.05
N LYS A 256 -1.82 -33.74 -27.89
CA LYS A 256 -0.45 -33.43 -28.32
C LYS A 256 0.20 -32.39 -27.41
N PRO A 257 1.48 -32.53 -27.03
CA PRO A 257 2.15 -31.54 -26.19
C PRO A 257 2.22 -30.17 -26.89
N ILE A 258 1.83 -29.11 -26.19
CA ILE A 258 1.92 -27.71 -26.63
C ILE A 258 3.40 -27.36 -26.74
N ILE A 259 3.83 -27.09 -27.97
CA ILE A 259 5.18 -26.65 -28.31
C ILE A 259 5.08 -25.19 -28.76
N ARG A 260 5.73 -24.29 -28.02
CA ARG A 260 5.92 -22.88 -28.44
C ARG A 260 7.39 -22.64 -28.68
N ASP A 261 7.73 -22.07 -29.84
CA ASP A 261 9.11 -21.76 -30.22
C ASP A 261 10.09 -22.94 -30.05
N GLY A 262 9.63 -24.16 -30.32
CA GLY A 262 10.43 -25.40 -30.20
C GLY A 262 10.58 -25.94 -28.78
N ILE A 263 9.98 -25.30 -27.77
CA ILE A 263 10.06 -25.73 -26.36
C ILE A 263 8.71 -26.31 -25.92
N ARG A 264 8.74 -27.48 -25.26
CA ARG A 264 7.54 -28.09 -24.65
C ARG A 264 7.13 -27.29 -23.43
N MET A 265 5.83 -27.06 -23.27
CA MET A 265 5.28 -26.32 -22.13
C MET A 265 4.72 -27.27 -21.06
N LYS A 266 4.83 -26.89 -19.79
CA LYS A 266 4.10 -27.47 -18.65
C LYS A 266 2.94 -26.57 -18.27
N LYS A 267 1.78 -27.15 -17.91
CA LYS A 267 0.67 -26.44 -17.27
C LYS A 267 0.81 -26.62 -15.76
N LYS A 268 0.93 -25.50 -15.04
CA LYS A 268 0.90 -25.49 -13.58
C LYS A 268 -0.31 -24.71 -13.10
N ARG A 269 -1.09 -25.31 -12.21
CA ARG A 269 -2.14 -24.58 -11.50
C ARG A 269 -1.49 -23.69 -10.45
N LYS A 270 -1.77 -22.39 -10.50
CA LYS A 270 -1.36 -21.45 -9.47
C LYS A 270 -2.57 -20.86 -8.77
N PRO A 271 -2.51 -20.67 -7.43
CA PRO A 271 -3.55 -19.95 -6.71
C PRO A 271 -3.79 -18.57 -7.32
N PHE A 272 -5.05 -18.20 -7.49
CA PHE A 272 -5.45 -16.88 -7.98
C PHE A 272 -6.33 -16.22 -6.92
N ASN A 273 -5.83 -15.14 -6.33
CA ASN A 273 -6.47 -14.42 -5.24
C ASN A 273 -6.34 -12.90 -5.42
N TRP A 274 -6.79 -12.13 -4.43
CA TRP A 274 -6.70 -10.68 -4.44
C TRP A 274 -5.26 -10.16 -4.63
N GLY A 275 -4.29 -10.75 -3.94
CA GLY A 275 -2.88 -10.41 -4.10
C GLY A 275 -2.39 -10.62 -5.54
N THR A 276 -2.89 -11.66 -6.21
CA THR A 276 -2.56 -11.91 -7.62
C THR A 276 -3.14 -10.84 -8.56
N LEU A 277 -4.34 -10.31 -8.27
CA LEU A 277 -4.90 -9.19 -9.05
C LEU A 277 -4.06 -7.91 -8.91
N VAL A 278 -3.49 -7.68 -7.73
CA VAL A 278 -2.60 -6.55 -7.48
C VAL A 278 -1.27 -6.76 -8.23
N SER A 279 -0.67 -7.94 -8.15
CA SER A 279 0.61 -8.25 -8.84
C SER A 279 0.48 -8.31 -10.36
N ASP A 280 -0.70 -8.65 -10.89
CA ASP A 280 -0.98 -8.60 -12.33
C ASP A 280 -1.26 -7.16 -12.81
N GLY A 281 -1.26 -6.18 -11.89
CA GLY A 281 -1.56 -4.79 -12.17
C GLY A 281 -2.97 -4.59 -12.70
N VAL A 282 -3.95 -5.36 -12.20
CA VAL A 282 -5.39 -5.19 -12.50
C VAL A 282 -6.03 -4.19 -11.54
N ILE A 283 -5.55 -4.19 -10.29
CA ILE A 283 -6.00 -3.33 -9.20
C ILE A 283 -4.80 -2.52 -8.71
N GLU A 284 -5.04 -1.26 -8.35
CA GLU A 284 -4.04 -0.36 -7.81
C GLU A 284 -4.56 0.29 -6.52
N TYR A 285 -3.72 0.39 -5.50
CA TYR A 285 -4.06 1.11 -4.27
C TYR A 285 -3.71 2.58 -4.46
N LEU A 286 -4.69 3.45 -4.26
CA LEU A 286 -4.49 4.90 -4.30
C LEU A 286 -4.66 5.48 -2.90
N ASP A 287 -3.80 6.44 -2.57
CA ASP A 287 -3.97 7.29 -1.39
C ASP A 287 -4.65 8.61 -1.73
N ALA A 288 -4.95 9.39 -0.69
CA ALA A 288 -5.69 10.65 -0.84
C ALA A 288 -4.96 11.70 -1.68
N GLU A 289 -3.62 11.67 -1.70
CA GLU A 289 -2.84 12.64 -2.46
C GLU A 289 -2.72 12.22 -3.93
N GLU A 290 -2.56 10.93 -4.21
CA GLU A 290 -2.57 10.40 -5.58
C GLU A 290 -3.93 10.62 -6.25
N GLU A 291 -5.03 10.57 -5.49
CA GLU A 291 -6.39 10.85 -5.96
C GLU A 291 -6.59 12.24 -6.56
N GLU A 292 -5.86 13.25 -6.10
CA GLU A 292 -5.92 14.61 -6.65
C GLU A 292 -5.37 14.68 -8.09
N THR A 293 -4.62 13.65 -8.53
CA THR A 293 -3.97 13.60 -9.85
C THR A 293 -4.55 12.54 -10.78
N VAL A 294 -5.52 11.74 -10.32
CA VAL A 294 -6.16 10.69 -11.12
C VAL A 294 -7.60 11.03 -11.46
N MET A 295 -8.12 10.35 -12.49
CA MET A 295 -9.52 10.42 -12.87
C MET A 295 -10.15 9.05 -12.64
N ILE A 296 -11.28 9.03 -11.93
CA ILE A 296 -11.99 7.81 -11.55
C ILE A 296 -13.36 7.84 -12.22
N CYS A 297 -13.66 6.83 -13.03
CA CYS A 297 -15.02 6.61 -13.53
C CYS A 297 -15.88 5.98 -12.42
N MET A 298 -17.16 6.35 -12.35
CA MET A 298 -18.06 5.83 -11.32
C MET A 298 -18.55 4.43 -11.68
N THR A 299 -18.82 4.21 -12.97
CA THR A 299 -19.27 2.93 -13.48
C THR A 299 -18.48 2.52 -14.74
N PRO A 300 -18.39 1.21 -15.03
CA PRO A 300 -17.84 0.74 -16.31
C PRO A 300 -18.61 1.24 -17.53
N ASP A 301 -19.89 1.56 -17.38
CA ASP A 301 -20.76 2.04 -18.46
C ASP A 301 -20.35 3.45 -18.90
N ASP A 302 -19.89 4.30 -17.96
CA ASP A 302 -19.33 5.63 -18.28
C ASP A 302 -18.17 5.53 -19.28
N LEU A 303 -17.34 4.47 -19.18
CA LEU A 303 -16.26 4.21 -20.12
C LEU A 303 -16.78 3.80 -21.49
N VAL A 304 -17.90 3.05 -21.54
CA VAL A 304 -18.57 2.68 -22.81
C VAL A 304 -19.09 3.92 -23.51
N GLU A 305 -19.80 4.78 -22.78
CA GLU A 305 -20.35 6.02 -23.30
C GLU A 305 -19.25 6.95 -23.82
N SER A 306 -18.17 7.12 -23.05
CA SER A 306 -16.98 7.89 -23.46
C SER A 306 -16.41 7.42 -24.80
N ARG A 307 -16.32 6.10 -25.03
CA ARG A 307 -15.85 5.52 -26.30
C ARG A 307 -16.82 5.74 -27.45
N LEU A 308 -18.13 5.76 -27.18
CA LEU A 308 -19.16 6.03 -28.18
C LEU A 308 -19.18 7.50 -28.59
N MET A 309 -18.97 8.42 -27.65
CA MET A 309 -18.91 9.87 -27.91
C MET A 309 -17.60 10.28 -28.61
N SER A 310 -16.54 9.49 -28.48
CA SER A 310 -15.23 9.76 -29.11
C SER A 310 -15.14 9.28 -30.56
N ARG A 311 -16.22 8.76 -31.14
CA ARG A 311 -16.33 8.34 -32.55
C ARG A 311 -17.10 9.37 -33.35
#